data_AF-A0A9W7YEH4-F1
#
_entry.id   AF-A0A9W7YEH4-F1
#
_cell.length_a   1.000
_cell.length_b   1.000
_cell.length_c   1.000
_cell.angle_alpha   90.00
_cell.angle_beta   90.00
_cell.angle_gamma   90.00
#
_symmetry.space_group_name_H-M   'P 1'
#
loop_
_entity.id
_entity.type
_entity.pdbx_description
1 polymer ?
#
loop_
_entity_poly.entity_id
_entity_poly.type
_entity_poly.pdbx_seq_one_letter_code
_entity_poly.pdbx_strand_id
1 'polypeptide(L)'
;MPATTKATTALVRSLIASARVRVFAKSTCPYCSQAEMALKKHGIEFALLNIDLRKENDGSKIQASLLELTSQRTVPNVFVNGHHLGGCDDTLAALADGSFKKRLEGPPGEFAPVADHDSASETESSASAAKASI
;
A
#
# COMPACT_ATOMS: atom_id res chain seq x y z
N MET A 1 20.65 -0.17 -3.98
CA MET A 1 19.30 -0.20 -3.38
C MET A 1 18.33 0.23 -4.46
N PRO A 2 17.26 -0.54 -4.79
CA PRO A 2 16.29 -0.07 -5.77
C PRO A 2 15.64 1.20 -5.21
N ALA A 3 15.82 2.32 -5.90
CA ALA A 3 15.19 3.58 -5.52
C ALA A 3 13.68 3.44 -5.71
N THR A 4 12.91 3.70 -4.66
CA THR A 4 11.46 3.85 -4.76
C THR A 4 11.18 5.09 -5.60
N THR A 5 10.32 4.96 -6.62
CA THR A 5 9.89 6.12 -7.42
C THR A 5 8.54 6.61 -6.90
N LYS A 6 8.32 7.93 -6.96
CA LYS A 6 7.03 8.58 -6.61
C LYS A 6 5.84 7.89 -7.29
N ALA A 7 6.04 7.41 -8.52
CA ALA A 7 5.04 6.66 -9.29
C ALA A 7 4.68 5.31 -8.66
N THR A 8 5.65 4.54 -8.14
CA THR A 8 5.36 3.27 -7.47
C THR A 8 4.63 3.50 -6.15
N THR A 9 5.02 4.51 -5.36
CA THR A 9 4.33 4.84 -4.11
C THR A 9 2.87 5.23 -4.37
N ALA A 10 2.61 6.01 -5.42
CA ALA A 10 1.25 6.36 -5.84
C ALA A 10 0.43 5.11 -6.25
N LEU A 11 1.05 4.18 -6.98
CA LEU A 11 0.42 2.91 -7.34
C LEU A 11 0.10 2.07 -6.10
N VAL A 12 1.01 1.97 -5.12
CA VAL A 12 0.75 1.22 -3.87
C VAL A 12 -0.41 1.84 -3.10
N ARG A 13 -0.47 3.16 -2.99
CA ARG A 13 -1.61 3.86 -2.37
C ARG A 13 -2.91 3.59 -3.12
N SER A 14 -2.92 3.66 -4.44
CA SER A 14 -4.09 3.34 -5.27
C SER A 14 -4.56 1.88 -5.10
N LEU A 15 -3.62 0.94 -4.96
CA LEU A 15 -3.94 -0.46 -4.66
C LEU A 15 -4.55 -0.62 -3.27
N ILE A 16 -4.02 0.07 -2.26
CA ILE A 16 -4.60 0.09 -0.90
C ILE A 16 -6.01 0.68 -0.94
N ALA A 17 -6.19 1.79 -1.66
CA ALA A 17 -7.44 2.51 -1.82
C ALA A 17 -8.56 1.72 -2.52
N SER A 18 -8.21 0.84 -3.45
CA SER A 18 -9.19 0.10 -4.27
C SER A 18 -9.90 -1.05 -3.54
N ALA A 19 -9.52 -1.37 -2.30
CA ALA A 19 -10.18 -2.40 -1.50
C ALA A 19 -10.24 -1.99 -0.02
N ARG A 20 -11.32 -2.35 0.67
CA ARG A 20 -11.40 -2.13 2.13
C ARG A 20 -10.34 -2.92 2.89
N VAL A 21 -10.00 -4.11 2.43
CA VAL A 21 -8.90 -4.88 3.01
C VAL A 21 -7.94 -5.25 1.88
N ARG A 22 -6.68 -4.81 1.99
CA ARG A 22 -5.62 -5.10 1.02
C ARG A 22 -4.53 -5.90 1.71
N VAL A 23 -4.16 -7.03 1.13
CA VAL A 23 -3.10 -7.91 1.66
C VAL A 23 -1.99 -8.00 0.61
N PHE A 24 -0.81 -7.52 0.96
CA PHE A 24 0.40 -7.74 0.16
C PHE A 24 1.08 -9.03 0.63
N ALA A 25 1.21 -9.97 -0.29
CA ALA A 25 1.68 -11.32 -0.01
C ALA A 25 2.78 -11.74 -1.00
N LYS A 26 3.45 -12.85 -0.69
CA LYS A 26 4.29 -13.58 -1.65
C LYS A 26 3.78 -15.01 -1.79
N SER A 27 3.83 -15.56 -3.01
CA SER A 27 3.29 -16.89 -3.32
C SER A 27 3.92 -18.02 -2.49
N THR A 28 5.18 -17.86 -2.09
CA THR A 28 5.95 -18.85 -1.31
C THR A 28 5.89 -18.64 0.21
N CYS A 29 5.09 -17.71 0.71
CA CYS A 29 5.09 -17.35 2.13
C CYS A 29 3.96 -18.06 2.93
N PRO A 30 4.28 -18.96 3.87
CA PRO A 30 3.27 -19.69 4.65
C PRO A 30 2.45 -18.78 5.58
N TYR A 31 3.05 -17.69 6.08
CA TYR A 31 2.34 -16.71 6.91
C TYR A 31 1.29 -15.91 6.13
N CYS A 32 1.50 -15.72 4.82
CA CYS A 32 0.51 -15.08 3.97
C CYS A 32 -0.75 -15.96 3.85
N SER A 33 -0.56 -17.27 3.64
CA SER A 33 -1.68 -18.23 3.60
C SER A 33 -2.42 -18.31 4.92
N GLN A 34 -1.72 -18.22 6.06
CA GLN A 34 -2.37 -18.19 7.38
C GLN A 34 -3.25 -16.95 7.57
N ALA A 35 -2.73 -15.76 7.25
CA ALA A 35 -3.52 -14.52 7.31
C ALA A 35 -4.74 -14.59 6.37
N GLU A 36 -4.57 -15.12 5.16
CA GLU A 36 -5.64 -15.31 4.19
C GLU A 36 -6.76 -16.23 4.73
N MET A 37 -6.39 -17.39 5.28
CA MET A 37 -7.34 -18.33 5.87
C MET A 37 -8.06 -17.72 7.07
N ALA A 38 -7.36 -16.95 7.91
CA ALA A 38 -7.95 -16.30 9.06
C ALA A 38 -9.02 -15.28 8.65
N LEU A 39 -8.74 -14.46 7.63
CA LEU A 39 -9.70 -13.51 7.07
C LEU A 39 -10.91 -14.22 6.46
N LYS A 40 -10.69 -15.27 5.66
CA LYS A 40 -11.76 -16.11 5.09
C LYS A 40 -12.65 -16.72 6.16
N LYS A 41 -12.04 -17.26 7.23
CA LYS A 41 -12.77 -17.87 8.36
C LYS A 41 -13.70 -16.88 9.07
N HIS A 42 -13.34 -15.60 9.10
CA HIS A 42 -14.15 -14.54 9.69
C HIS A 42 -15.14 -13.89 8.69
N GLY A 43 -15.21 -14.39 7.45
CA GLY A 43 -16.11 -13.87 6.42
C GLY A 43 -15.74 -12.47 5.93
N ILE A 44 -14.46 -12.11 6.02
CA ILE A 44 -13.98 -10.79 5.61
C ILE A 44 -13.57 -10.84 4.14
N GLU A 45 -14.11 -9.94 3.32
CA GLU A 45 -13.66 -9.74 1.95
C GLU A 45 -12.35 -8.97 1.93
N PHE A 46 -11.37 -9.49 1.19
CA PHE A 46 -10.07 -8.86 1.02
C PHE A 46 -9.56 -9.05 -0.40
N ALA A 47 -8.68 -8.15 -0.81
CA ALA A 47 -8.00 -8.23 -2.08
C ALA A 47 -6.52 -8.56 -1.83
N LEU A 48 -6.10 -9.75 -2.27
CA LEU A 48 -4.72 -10.21 -2.13
C LEU A 48 -3.90 -9.83 -3.37
N LEU A 49 -2.68 -9.32 -3.14
CA LEU A 49 -1.72 -9.04 -4.20
C LEU A 49 -0.41 -9.80 -3.93
N ASN A 50 -0.09 -10.74 -4.81
CA ASN A 50 1.20 -11.41 -4.82
C ASN A 50 2.25 -10.52 -5.50
N ILE A 51 3.13 -9.92 -4.72
CA ILE A 51 4.12 -8.96 -5.24
C ILE A 51 5.24 -9.65 -6.02
N ASP A 52 5.52 -10.92 -5.74
CA ASP A 52 6.54 -11.73 -6.41
C ASP A 52 6.12 -12.22 -7.79
N LEU A 53 4.81 -12.29 -8.06
CA LEU A 53 4.27 -12.71 -9.36
C LEU A 53 4.07 -11.55 -10.34
N ARG A 54 4.37 -10.30 -9.94
CA ARG A 54 4.28 -9.15 -10.84
C ARG A 54 5.45 -9.13 -11.81
N LYS A 55 5.16 -8.78 -13.07
CA LYS A 55 6.16 -8.62 -14.13
C LYS A 55 7.04 -7.39 -13.87
N GLU A 56 8.21 -7.35 -14.52
CA GLU A 56 9.03 -6.14 -14.69
C GLU A 56 9.56 -5.44 -13.41
N ASN A 57 10.15 -6.17 -12.45
CA ASN A 57 10.74 -5.60 -11.22
C ASN A 57 9.78 -4.79 -10.32
N ASP A 58 8.48 -4.75 -10.63
CA ASP A 58 7.49 -4.01 -9.84
C ASP A 58 7.38 -4.56 -8.42
N GLY A 59 7.55 -5.88 -8.22
CA GLY A 59 7.53 -6.49 -6.89
C GLY A 59 8.56 -5.88 -5.94
N SER A 60 9.79 -5.68 -6.41
CA SER A 60 10.87 -5.06 -5.63
C SER A 60 10.60 -3.59 -5.32
N LYS A 61 10.06 -2.84 -6.29
CA LYS A 61 9.70 -1.42 -6.09
C LYS A 61 8.51 -1.27 -5.14
N ILE A 62 7.51 -2.15 -5.23
CA ILE A 62 6.37 -2.19 -4.30
C ILE A 62 6.87 -2.53 -2.90
N GLN A 63 7.75 -3.51 -2.76
CA GLN A 63 8.31 -3.86 -1.45
C GLN A 63 9.12 -2.69 -0.84
N ALA A 64 9.86 -1.94 -1.66
CA ALA A 64 10.55 -0.73 -1.21
C ALA A 64 9.57 0.38 -0.82
N SER A 65 8.49 0.59 -1.60
CA SER A 65 7.43 1.55 -1.27
C SER A 65 6.71 1.17 0.02
N LEU A 66 6.40 -0.11 0.23
CA LEU A 66 5.78 -0.60 1.46
C LEU A 66 6.68 -0.35 2.67
N LEU A 67 7.99 -0.57 2.53
CA LEU A 67 8.97 -0.25 3.57
C LEU A 67 8.96 1.24 3.92
N GLU A 68 8.91 2.14 2.93
CA GLU A 68 8.82 3.59 3.19
C GLU A 68 7.50 4.00 3.84
N LEU A 69 6.38 3.39 3.44
CA LEU A 69 5.05 3.74 3.95
C LEU A 69 4.76 3.18 5.35
N THR A 70 5.26 1.98 5.64
CA THR A 70 4.87 1.22 6.85
C THR A 70 6.02 0.96 7.79
N SER A 71 7.25 1.27 7.39
CA SER A 71 8.48 0.80 8.05
C SER A 71 8.60 -0.73 8.15
N GLN A 72 7.76 -1.48 7.42
CA GLN A 72 7.73 -2.94 7.43
C GLN A 72 8.17 -3.49 6.07
N ARG A 73 9.29 -4.24 6.07
CA ARG A 73 9.82 -4.89 4.87
C ARG A 73 9.22 -6.28 4.63
N THR A 74 8.66 -6.88 5.67
CA THR A 74 8.19 -8.27 5.69
C THR A 74 6.79 -8.40 5.14
N VAL A 75 6.53 -9.55 4.51
CA VAL A 75 5.18 -9.99 4.16
C VAL A 75 4.72 -11.04 5.18
N PRO A 76 3.40 -11.17 5.44
CA PRO A 76 2.31 -10.37 4.87
C PRO A 76 2.32 -8.93 5.38
N ASN A 77 1.82 -7.99 4.57
CA ASN A 77 1.59 -6.60 4.97
C ASN A 77 0.12 -6.28 4.70
N VAL A 78 -0.65 -6.04 5.78
CA VAL A 78 -2.11 -5.98 5.76
C VAL A 78 -2.58 -4.56 6.02
N PHE A 79 -3.50 -4.10 5.18
CA PHE A 79 -4.16 -2.80 5.31
C PHE A 79 -5.66 -2.99 5.45
N VAL A 80 -6.28 -2.22 6.36
CA VAL A 80 -7.72 -2.20 6.61
C VAL A 80 -8.21 -0.76 6.51
N ASN A 81 -9.13 -0.50 5.60
CA ASN A 81 -9.61 0.83 5.23
C ASN A 81 -8.47 1.83 5.01
N GLY A 82 -7.39 1.44 4.35
CA GLY A 82 -6.24 2.34 4.16
C GLY A 82 -5.46 2.66 5.44
N HIS A 83 -5.66 1.93 6.54
CA HIS A 83 -4.79 1.92 7.71
C HIS A 83 -3.88 0.70 7.67
N HIS A 84 -2.59 0.88 7.98
CA HIS A 84 -1.69 -0.25 8.15
C HIS A 84 -2.03 -1.01 9.43
N LEU A 85 -2.31 -2.31 9.30
CA LEU A 85 -2.58 -3.20 10.43
C LEU A 85 -1.29 -3.87 10.92
N GLY A 86 -0.44 -4.33 9.99
CA GLY A 86 0.79 -5.05 10.30
C GLY A 86 0.91 -6.38 9.56
N GLY A 87 1.48 -7.37 10.23
CA GLY A 87 1.77 -8.70 9.71
C GLY A 87 0.70 -9.75 10.00
N CYS A 88 1.12 -11.03 9.97
CA CYS A 88 0.24 -12.17 10.24
C CYS A 88 -0.23 -12.16 11.70
N ASP A 89 0.69 -11.94 12.63
CA ASP A 89 0.39 -11.94 14.07
C ASP A 89 -0.57 -10.80 14.44
N ASP A 90 -0.34 -9.60 13.92
CA ASP A 90 -1.22 -8.45 14.11
C ASP A 90 -2.63 -8.73 13.55
N THR A 91 -2.69 -9.40 12.40
CA THR A 91 -3.97 -9.79 11.77
C THR A 91 -4.71 -10.80 12.65
N LEU A 92 -4.03 -11.83 13.14
CA LEU A 92 -4.64 -12.84 14.01
C LEU A 92 -5.09 -12.24 15.35
N ALA A 93 -4.26 -11.38 15.95
CA ALA A 93 -4.59 -10.69 17.18
C ALA A 93 -5.84 -9.80 16.99
N ALA A 94 -5.87 -9.00 15.91
CA ALA A 94 -7.01 -8.12 15.62
C ALA A 94 -8.32 -8.88 15.32
N LEU A 95 -8.21 -10.06 14.73
CA LEU A 95 -9.37 -10.93 14.51
C LEU A 95 -9.86 -11.56 15.82
N ALA A 96 -8.94 -11.96 16.69
CA ALA A 96 -9.24 -12.58 17.98
C ALA A 96 -9.85 -11.59 19.00
N ASP A 97 -9.35 -10.35 19.04
CA ASP A 97 -9.84 -9.30 19.95
C ASP A 97 -11.04 -8.51 19.38
N GLY A 98 -11.42 -8.75 18.12
CA GLY A 98 -12.53 -8.09 17.42
C GLY A 98 -12.22 -6.68 16.90
N SER A 99 -11.01 -6.15 17.15
CA SER A 99 -10.58 -4.83 16.69
C SER A 99 -10.48 -4.73 15.17
N PHE A 100 -10.32 -5.87 14.47
CA PHE A 100 -10.32 -5.91 13.01
C PHE A 100 -11.64 -5.38 12.43
N LYS A 101 -12.77 -5.89 12.93
CA LYS A 101 -14.10 -5.47 12.46
C LYS A 101 -14.35 -3.99 12.77
N LYS A 102 -13.94 -3.54 13.96
CA LYS A 102 -14.02 -2.13 14.34
C LYS A 102 -13.25 -1.22 13.39
N ARG A 103 -12.07 -1.64 12.91
CA ARG A 103 -11.29 -0.90 11.89
C ARG A 103 -11.98 -0.91 10.53
N LEU A 104 -12.67 -2.00 10.18
CA LEU A 104 -13.42 -2.13 8.93
C LEU A 104 -14.68 -1.24 8.88
N GLU A 105 -15.29 -0.98 10.03
CA GLU A 105 -16.43 -0.07 10.18
C GLU A 105 -16.02 1.40 10.31
N GLY A 106 -14.74 1.66 10.60
CA GLY A 106 -14.19 3.01 10.75
C GLY A 106 -13.96 3.74 9.43
N PRO A 107 -13.67 5.06 9.48
CA PRO A 107 -13.39 5.86 8.30
C PRO A 107 -12.09 5.40 7.60
N PRO A 108 -12.00 5.61 6.28
CA PRO A 108 -10.78 5.36 5.52
C PRO A 108 -9.60 6.19 6.09
N GLY A 109 -8.44 5.55 6.21
CA GLY A 109 -7.22 6.08 6.77
C GLY A 109 -6.38 6.86 5.76
N GLU A 110 -5.21 7.30 6.24
CA GLU A 110 -4.30 8.21 5.53
C GLU A 110 -3.79 7.66 4.18
N PHE A 111 -3.85 6.34 3.97
CA PHE A 111 -3.46 5.71 2.69
C PHE A 111 -4.64 5.50 1.72
N ALA A 112 -5.86 5.89 2.10
CA ALA A 112 -6.99 5.96 1.18
C ALA A 112 -6.79 7.10 0.17
N PRO A 113 -7.47 7.08 -0.99
CA PRO A 113 -7.32 8.15 -1.95
C PRO A 113 -8.03 9.37 -1.36
N VAL A 114 -7.27 10.29 -0.80
CA VAL A 114 -7.79 11.63 -0.51
C VAL A 114 -8.15 12.20 -1.89
N ALA A 115 -9.44 12.42 -2.12
CA ALA A 115 -9.85 13.32 -3.19
C ALA A 115 -9.25 14.68 -2.83
N ASP A 116 -8.35 15.14 -3.68
CA ASP A 116 -7.73 16.47 -3.76
C ASP A 116 -7.78 17.32 -2.47
N HIS A 117 -6.66 17.32 -1.73
CA HIS A 117 -6.12 18.60 -1.28
C HIS A 117 -4.83 18.82 -2.04
N ASP A 118 -5.01 19.59 -3.11
CA ASP A 118 -4.00 20.34 -3.81
C ASP A 118 -2.94 20.86 -2.81
N SER A 119 -1.75 20.28 -2.88
CA SER A 119 -0.55 21.06 -2.62
C SER A 119 0.10 21.23 -3.99
N ALA A 120 -0.44 22.22 -4.71
CA ALA A 120 0.32 22.96 -5.68
C ALA A 120 1.70 23.29 -5.08
N SER A 121 2.72 22.70 -5.68
CA SER A 121 3.99 23.37 -5.84
C SER A 121 4.11 23.67 -7.34
N GLU A 122 3.28 24.61 -7.82
CA GLU A 122 3.70 25.45 -8.94
C GLU A 122 4.96 26.20 -8.46
N THR A 123 6.02 26.30 -9.25
CA THR A 123 5.98 27.16 -10.42
C THR A 123 7.07 26.76 -11.42
N GLU A 124 6.63 26.57 -12.66
CA GLU A 124 7.45 26.91 -13.82
C GLU A 124 7.88 28.39 -13.71
N SER A 125 9.14 28.70 -14.06
CA SER A 125 9.48 29.74 -15.03
C SER A 125 10.90 30.27 -14.81
N SER A 126 11.79 29.92 -15.73
CA SER A 126 12.54 30.95 -16.46
C SER A 126 13.16 30.33 -17.72
N ALA A 127 12.37 30.33 -18.79
CA ALA A 127 12.94 30.58 -20.11
C ALA A 127 13.01 32.10 -20.29
N SER A 128 14.21 32.64 -20.51
CA SER A 128 14.39 33.99 -21.04
C SER A 128 15.21 33.92 -22.32
N ALA A 129 14.46 34.04 -23.42
CA ALA A 129 14.74 34.74 -24.68
C ALA A 129 16.14 34.77 -25.29
N ALA A 130 16.19 34.35 -26.56
CA ALA A 130 17.20 34.70 -27.56
C ALA A 130 16.98 36.12 -28.12
N LYS A 131 18.08 36.90 -28.31
CA LYS A 131 18.46 37.65 -29.52
C LYS A 131 19.63 38.62 -29.24
N ALA A 132 20.74 38.48 -29.97
CA ALA A 132 21.45 39.61 -30.61
C ALA A 132 22.49 39.05 -31.60
N SER A 133 22.29 39.39 -32.88
CA SER A 133 23.24 39.21 -33.98
C SER A 133 24.47 40.09 -33.79
N ILE A 134 25.62 39.63 -34.29
CA ILE A 134 26.76 40.47 -34.69
C ILE A 134 26.73 40.61 -36.21
#